data_AF-A0A1V2LB94-F1
#
_entry.id   AF-A0A1V2LB94-F1
#
_cell.length_a   1.000
_cell.length_b   1.000
_cell.length_c   1.000
_cell.angle_alpha   90.00
_cell.angle_beta   90.00
_cell.angle_gamma   90.00
#
_symmetry.space_group_name_H-M   'P 1'
#
loop_
_entity.id
_entity.type
_entity.pdbx_description
1 polymer ?
#
loop_
_entity_poly.entity_id
_entity_poly.type
_entity_poly.pdbx_seq_one_letter_code
_entity_poly.pdbx_strand_id
1 'polypeptide(L)'
;MPGLTLDDLQDPSVFVFLRTHMFKASTLAVMPRVEALPDFDLLSESIQRRCNAIEVKINGYDEVPTYIDTKTRVIRIQFPPLPEEDDEGQRKVALMRADEALKRTLRKLPSPHFTVMYTNTEDKLLNKNDEKRWAKLDVFADIVKDASRSQEFERNHNVKEEERYFPEKRVNLIDRKLYEGSTFIDPELIYDNELLVLGVVLVVALLVVYQSILFLKWIVTSLFAAKSQSKQTTLKTKSSKDNKEALKDTKKSK
;
A
#
# COMPACT_ATOMS: atom_id res chain seq x y z
N MET A 1 18.66 -13.35 -28.66
CA MET A 1 18.59 -13.15 -30.12
C MET A 1 19.57 -14.11 -30.77
N PRO A 2 19.08 -15.08 -31.55
CA PRO A 2 19.94 -16.07 -32.20
C PRO A 2 20.88 -15.42 -33.22
N GLY A 3 22.10 -15.93 -33.32
CA GLY A 3 23.14 -15.42 -34.22
C GLY A 3 23.78 -14.08 -33.83
N LEU A 4 23.54 -13.54 -32.63
CA LEU A 4 24.17 -12.29 -32.16
C LEU A 4 25.65 -12.50 -31.85
N THR A 5 26.51 -11.61 -32.35
CA THR A 5 27.97 -11.69 -32.16
C THR A 5 28.53 -10.48 -31.41
N LEU A 6 29.74 -10.62 -30.87
CA LEU A 6 30.44 -9.52 -30.21
C LEU A 6 30.80 -8.37 -31.16
N ASP A 7 31.00 -8.67 -32.45
CA ASP A 7 31.31 -7.68 -33.48
C ASP A 7 30.12 -6.72 -33.68
N ASP A 8 28.88 -7.23 -33.63
CA ASP A 8 27.66 -6.41 -33.74
C ASP A 8 27.56 -5.40 -32.59
N LEU A 9 27.98 -5.80 -31.40
CA LEU A 9 27.93 -4.97 -30.18
C LEU A 9 29.01 -3.88 -30.16
N GLN A 10 29.89 -3.82 -31.16
CA GLN A 10 30.85 -2.73 -31.30
C GLN A 10 30.27 -1.50 -32.01
N ASP A 11 29.20 -1.64 -32.81
CA ASP A 11 28.60 -0.53 -33.54
C ASP A 11 27.61 0.25 -32.65
N PRO A 12 27.92 1.51 -32.25
CA PRO A 12 27.05 2.28 -31.36
C PRO A 12 25.76 2.75 -32.04
N SER A 13 25.71 2.78 -33.37
CA SER A 13 24.56 3.30 -34.13
C SER A 13 23.36 2.36 -34.12
N VAL A 14 23.60 1.07 -33.88
CA VAL A 14 22.58 0.01 -33.96
C VAL A 14 21.79 -0.15 -32.67
N PHE A 15 22.45 0.03 -31.51
CA PHE A 15 21.88 -0.27 -30.18
C PHE A 15 21.62 0.99 -29.35
N VAL A 16 20.98 2.00 -29.92
CA VAL A 16 20.80 3.30 -29.26
C VAL A 16 20.01 3.18 -27.96
N PHE A 17 18.90 2.44 -27.95
CA PHE A 17 18.02 2.33 -26.79
C PHE A 17 18.59 1.42 -25.71
N LEU A 18 19.14 0.27 -26.10
CA LEU A 18 19.81 -0.64 -25.18
C LEU A 18 20.99 0.06 -24.48
N ARG A 19 21.86 0.75 -25.25
CA ARG A 19 22.98 1.51 -24.68
C ARG A 19 22.50 2.61 -23.74
N THR A 20 21.44 3.34 -24.10
CA THR A 20 20.84 4.36 -23.24
C THR A 20 20.33 3.76 -21.92
N HIS A 21 19.69 2.59 -21.95
CA HIS A 21 19.21 1.93 -20.74
C HIS A 21 20.37 1.39 -19.90
N MET A 22 21.38 0.77 -20.52
CA MET A 22 22.57 0.32 -19.82
C MET A 22 23.27 1.48 -19.13
N PHE A 23 23.41 2.63 -19.80
CA PHE A 23 24.00 3.84 -19.23
C PHE A 23 23.24 4.34 -17.98
N LYS A 24 21.90 4.27 -18.01
CA LYS A 24 21.03 4.70 -16.90
C LYS A 24 20.81 3.65 -15.81
N ALA A 25 21.18 2.39 -16.06
CA ALA A 25 20.99 1.30 -15.12
C ALA A 25 21.81 1.52 -13.86
N SER A 26 21.20 1.30 -12.70
CA SER A 26 21.86 1.35 -11.38
C SER A 26 22.92 0.25 -11.25
N THR A 27 22.61 -0.94 -11.75
CA THR A 27 23.49 -2.10 -11.74
C THR A 27 23.66 -2.61 -13.15
N LEU A 28 24.91 -2.92 -13.53
CA LEU A 28 25.24 -3.44 -14.84
C LEU A 28 26.19 -4.63 -14.66
N ALA A 29 25.81 -5.76 -15.24
CA ALA A 29 26.66 -6.94 -15.35
C ALA A 29 26.77 -7.31 -16.82
N VAL A 30 28.00 -7.57 -17.28
CA VAL A 30 28.30 -7.90 -18.67
C VAL A 30 29.18 -9.13 -18.69
N MET A 31 28.78 -10.09 -19.52
CA MET A 31 29.53 -11.33 -19.74
C MET A 31 29.69 -11.48 -21.25
N PRO A 32 30.82 -11.00 -21.84
CA PRO A 32 31.02 -11.09 -23.28
C PRO A 32 31.18 -12.54 -23.76
N ARG A 33 31.53 -13.45 -22.84
CA ARG A 33 31.81 -14.85 -23.11
C ARG A 33 31.22 -15.69 -22.00
N VAL A 34 30.53 -16.75 -22.40
CA VAL A 34 29.97 -17.75 -21.49
C VAL A 34 30.30 -19.11 -22.08
N GLU A 35 30.75 -20.04 -21.24
CA GLU A 35 31.11 -21.40 -21.70
C GLU A 35 29.88 -22.28 -21.94
N ALA A 36 28.77 -21.97 -21.29
CA ALA A 36 27.50 -22.70 -21.41
C ALA A 36 26.33 -21.73 -21.39
N LEU A 37 25.36 -21.93 -22.30
CA LEU A 37 24.14 -21.13 -22.30
C LEU A 37 23.32 -21.38 -21.04
N PRO A 38 22.78 -20.33 -20.41
CA PRO A 38 21.86 -20.49 -19.30
C PRO A 38 20.52 -21.08 -19.79
N ASP A 39 19.98 -22.02 -19.03
CA ASP A 39 18.63 -22.54 -19.26
C ASP A 39 17.59 -21.52 -18.79
N PHE A 40 17.07 -20.77 -19.76
CA PHE A 40 16.05 -19.74 -19.52
C PHE A 40 14.70 -20.31 -19.08
N ASP A 41 14.40 -21.55 -19.45
CA ASP A 41 13.16 -22.21 -19.04
C ASP A 41 13.22 -22.53 -17.55
N LEU A 42 14.32 -23.14 -17.09
CA LEU A 42 14.56 -23.38 -15.66
C LEU A 42 14.61 -22.08 -14.85
N LEU A 43 15.25 -21.04 -15.38
CA LEU A 43 15.30 -19.73 -14.72
C LEU A 43 13.89 -19.13 -14.58
N SER A 44 13.11 -19.14 -15.65
CA SER A 44 11.73 -18.63 -15.65
C SER A 44 10.86 -19.40 -14.66
N GLU A 45 10.98 -20.73 -14.63
CA GLU A 45 10.22 -21.60 -13.74
C GLU A 45 10.60 -21.37 -12.27
N SER A 46 11.89 -21.19 -11.98
CA SER A 46 12.38 -20.86 -10.64
C SER A 46 11.79 -19.53 -10.14
N ILE A 47 11.74 -18.51 -11.00
CA ILE A 47 11.15 -17.20 -10.66
C ILE A 47 9.63 -17.33 -10.48
N GLN A 48 8.93 -18.05 -11.35
CA GLN A 48 7.50 -18.31 -11.22
C GLN A 48 7.18 -19.00 -9.87
N ARG A 49 7.93 -20.05 -9.51
CA ARG A 49 7.72 -20.79 -8.25
C ARG A 49 8.03 -19.96 -7.01
N ARG A 50 9.14 -19.21 -7.01
CA ARG A 50 9.58 -18.45 -5.82
C ARG A 50 8.83 -17.14 -5.63
N CYS A 51 8.49 -16.46 -6.72
CA CYS A 51 7.92 -15.11 -6.69
C CYS A 51 6.44 -15.06 -7.10
N ASN A 52 5.82 -16.21 -7.40
CA ASN A 52 4.46 -16.31 -7.95
C ASN A 52 4.26 -15.43 -9.20
N ALA A 53 5.30 -15.38 -10.04
CA ALA A 53 5.34 -14.53 -11.21
C ALA A 53 4.52 -15.12 -12.37
N ILE A 54 3.95 -14.26 -13.20
CA ILE A 54 3.27 -14.67 -14.44
C ILE A 54 4.25 -14.53 -15.61
N GLU A 55 4.35 -15.56 -16.45
CA GLU A 55 5.15 -15.48 -17.66
C GLU A 55 4.35 -14.93 -18.85
N VAL A 56 4.97 -14.03 -19.60
CA VAL A 56 4.45 -13.47 -20.85
C VAL A 56 5.48 -13.74 -21.93
N LYS A 57 5.14 -14.59 -22.90
CA LYS A 57 5.99 -14.91 -24.05
C LYS A 57 5.59 -14.03 -25.23
N ILE A 58 6.58 -13.41 -25.86
CA ILE A 58 6.42 -12.52 -27.01
C ILE A 58 7.39 -13.01 -28.07
N ASN A 59 6.87 -13.22 -29.28
CA ASN A 59 7.67 -13.71 -30.40
C ASN A 59 7.91 -12.58 -31.39
N GLY A 60 9.09 -12.58 -32.02
CA GLY A 60 9.42 -11.63 -33.07
C GLY A 60 9.66 -10.22 -32.55
N TYR A 61 9.00 -9.26 -33.17
CA TYR A 61 9.09 -7.83 -32.87
C TYR A 61 7.80 -7.26 -32.28
N ASP A 62 6.92 -8.14 -31.79
CA ASP A 62 5.64 -7.76 -31.22
C ASP A 62 5.83 -7.02 -29.89
N GLU A 63 4.81 -6.24 -29.52
CA GLU A 63 4.83 -5.45 -28.31
C GLU A 63 4.19 -6.22 -27.15
N VAL A 64 4.68 -5.97 -25.93
CA VAL A 64 4.03 -6.46 -24.70
C VAL A 64 2.58 -5.93 -24.66
N PRO A 65 1.58 -6.77 -24.33
CA PRO A 65 0.24 -6.29 -24.07
C PRO A 65 0.24 -5.37 -22.86
N THR A 66 -0.51 -4.27 -22.91
CA THR A 66 -0.65 -3.38 -21.75
C THR A 66 -1.27 -4.14 -20.59
N TYR A 67 -0.65 -4.06 -19.41
CA TYR A 67 -1.11 -4.75 -18.22
C TYR A 67 -1.04 -3.85 -16.99
N ILE A 68 -1.83 -4.19 -15.97
CA ILE A 68 -1.80 -3.54 -14.66
C ILE A 68 -0.81 -4.28 -13.76
N ASP A 69 0.02 -3.54 -13.03
CA ASP A 69 1.05 -4.09 -12.16
C ASP A 69 0.50 -4.68 -10.86
N THR A 70 -0.23 -5.80 -10.97
CA THR A 70 -0.81 -6.51 -9.82
C THR A 70 0.07 -7.66 -9.33
N LYS A 71 0.94 -8.20 -10.18
CA LYS A 71 1.83 -9.33 -9.90
C LYS A 71 3.14 -9.17 -10.66
N THR A 72 4.21 -9.75 -10.10
CA THR A 72 5.50 -9.88 -10.77
C THR A 72 5.36 -10.67 -12.07
N ARG A 73 6.16 -10.29 -13.08
CA ARG A 73 6.08 -10.90 -14.41
C ARG A 73 7.45 -11.21 -14.96
N VAL A 74 7.54 -12.34 -15.65
CA VAL A 74 8.69 -12.72 -16.47
C VAL A 74 8.30 -12.50 -17.92
N ILE A 75 8.86 -11.48 -18.56
CA ILE A 75 8.58 -11.16 -19.96
C ILE A 75 9.71 -11.74 -20.80
N ARG A 76 9.41 -12.76 -21.61
CA ARG A 76 10.37 -13.39 -22.50
C ARG A 76 10.10 -12.95 -23.93
N ILE A 77 11.05 -12.22 -24.50
CA ILE A 77 11.01 -11.76 -25.89
C ILE A 77 11.94 -12.63 -26.72
N GLN A 78 11.40 -13.36 -27.68
CA GLN A 78 12.15 -14.20 -28.61
C GLN A 78 12.28 -13.49 -29.95
N PHE A 79 13.41 -12.79 -30.14
CA PHE A 79 13.74 -12.18 -31.42
C PHE A 79 14.05 -13.25 -32.48
N PRO A 80 13.73 -12.97 -33.76
CA PRO A 80 14.05 -13.89 -34.85
C PRO A 80 15.58 -14.00 -35.03
N PRO A 81 16.06 -15.09 -35.66
CA PRO A 81 17.48 -15.28 -35.94
C PRO A 81 18.01 -14.16 -36.84
N LEU A 82 19.26 -13.76 -36.60
CA LEU A 82 19.94 -12.79 -37.45
C LEU A 82 20.38 -13.41 -38.78
N PRO A 83 20.34 -12.64 -39.89
CA PRO A 83 20.92 -13.07 -41.16
C PRO A 83 22.42 -13.38 -41.01
N GLU A 84 22.89 -14.50 -41.57
CA GLU A 84 24.31 -14.91 -41.52
C GLU A 84 25.17 -14.10 -42.49
N GLU A 85 24.64 -13.77 -43.66
CA GLU A 85 25.31 -12.97 -44.70
C GLU A 85 24.77 -11.53 -44.67
N ASP A 86 25.69 -10.55 -44.68
CA ASP A 86 25.36 -9.12 -44.59
C ASP A 86 25.32 -8.48 -45.99
N ASP A 87 24.62 -9.14 -46.92
CA ASP A 87 24.67 -8.79 -48.36
C ASP A 87 24.15 -7.37 -48.66
N GLU A 88 23.31 -6.80 -47.79
CA GLU A 88 22.70 -5.47 -47.99
C GLU A 88 22.51 -4.69 -46.67
N GLY A 89 23.25 -4.99 -45.60
CA GLY A 89 23.03 -4.36 -44.29
C GLY A 89 21.74 -4.81 -43.60
N GLN A 90 21.09 -5.87 -44.10
CA GLN A 90 19.87 -6.45 -43.53
C GLN A 90 20.08 -6.88 -42.08
N ARG A 91 21.30 -7.30 -41.73
CA ARG A 91 21.69 -7.64 -40.37
C ARG A 91 21.56 -6.42 -39.44
N LYS A 92 22.10 -5.27 -39.85
CA LYS A 92 21.95 -4.01 -39.08
C LYS A 92 20.50 -3.60 -38.94
N VAL A 93 19.71 -3.70 -40.00
CA VAL A 93 18.27 -3.39 -39.96
C VAL A 93 17.53 -4.31 -38.97
N ALA A 94 17.83 -5.61 -38.95
CA ALA A 94 17.23 -6.55 -38.02
C ALA A 94 17.59 -6.24 -36.55
N LEU A 95 18.84 -5.83 -36.31
CA LEU A 95 19.30 -5.40 -34.99
C LEU A 95 18.63 -4.09 -34.54
N MET A 96 18.51 -3.09 -35.42
CA MET A 96 17.81 -1.84 -35.12
C MET A 96 16.33 -2.08 -34.81
N ARG A 97 15.67 -3.00 -35.54
CA ARG A 97 14.29 -3.42 -35.25
C ARG A 97 14.17 -4.10 -33.88
N ALA A 98 15.16 -4.91 -33.49
CA ALA A 98 15.18 -5.54 -32.17
C ALA A 98 15.35 -4.49 -31.05
N ASP A 99 16.24 -3.51 -31.24
CA ASP A 99 16.43 -2.40 -30.29
C ASP A 99 15.17 -1.52 -30.16
N GLU A 100 14.46 -1.29 -31.27
CA GLU A 100 13.19 -0.58 -31.25
C GLU A 100 12.06 -1.38 -30.57
N ALA A 101 11.98 -2.69 -30.81
CA ALA A 101 11.05 -3.59 -30.13
C ALA A 101 11.29 -3.62 -28.62
N LEU A 102 12.56 -3.62 -28.19
CA LEU A 102 12.95 -3.47 -26.79
C LEU A 102 12.44 -2.13 -26.22
N LYS A 103 12.66 -1.01 -26.93
CA LYS A 103 12.14 0.30 -26.52
C LYS A 103 10.62 0.30 -26.34
N ARG A 104 9.88 -0.26 -27.31
CA ARG A 104 8.41 -0.33 -27.27
C ARG A 104 7.93 -1.17 -26.09
N THR A 105 8.60 -2.29 -25.83
CA THR A 105 8.37 -3.15 -24.67
C THR A 105 8.58 -2.38 -23.37
N LEU A 106 9.75 -1.76 -23.17
CA LEU A 106 10.10 -1.07 -21.93
C LEU A 106 9.17 0.13 -21.67
N ARG A 107 8.72 0.84 -22.71
CA ARG A 107 7.75 1.95 -22.58
C ARG A 107 6.37 1.53 -22.07
N LYS A 108 5.98 0.27 -22.27
CA LYS A 108 4.69 -0.26 -21.81
C LYS A 108 4.75 -0.86 -20.42
N LEU A 109 5.94 -0.99 -19.83
CA LEU A 109 6.06 -1.50 -18.47
C LEU A 109 5.50 -0.46 -17.50
N PRO A 110 4.52 -0.82 -16.66
CA PRO A 110 3.94 0.10 -15.68
C PRO A 110 4.90 0.41 -14.52
N SER A 111 5.88 -0.47 -14.28
CA SER A 111 6.84 -0.33 -13.17
C SER A 111 8.20 0.19 -13.66
N PRO A 112 8.83 1.12 -12.92
CA PRO A 112 10.20 1.53 -13.18
C PRO A 112 11.24 0.51 -12.69
N HIS A 113 10.84 -0.48 -11.88
CA HIS A 113 11.73 -1.46 -11.28
C HIS A 113 11.69 -2.77 -12.08
N PHE A 114 12.65 -2.94 -12.98
CA PHE A 114 12.79 -4.15 -13.78
C PHE A 114 14.25 -4.52 -14.01
N THR A 115 14.49 -5.80 -14.28
CA THR A 115 15.81 -6.32 -14.68
C THR A 115 15.74 -6.77 -16.12
N VAL A 116 16.63 -6.26 -16.97
CA VAL A 116 16.75 -6.68 -18.37
C VAL A 116 17.94 -7.61 -18.51
N MET A 117 17.69 -8.79 -19.07
CA MET A 117 18.72 -9.72 -19.51
C MET A 117 18.69 -9.80 -21.04
N TYR A 118 19.77 -9.38 -21.69
CA TYR A 118 19.91 -9.41 -23.13
C TYR A 118 21.05 -10.37 -23.50
N THR A 119 20.75 -11.39 -24.31
CA THR A 119 21.65 -12.51 -24.57
C THR A 119 21.42 -13.14 -25.93
N ASN A 120 22.44 -13.85 -26.43
CA ASN A 120 22.29 -14.82 -27.49
C ASN A 120 21.68 -16.12 -26.94
N THR A 121 20.97 -16.86 -27.79
CA THR A 121 20.34 -18.16 -27.49
C THR A 121 21.01 -19.33 -28.20
N GLU A 122 21.93 -19.07 -29.14
CA GLU A 122 22.62 -20.10 -29.91
C GLU A 122 24.11 -20.11 -29.60
N ASP A 123 24.65 -21.29 -29.40
CA ASP A 123 26.09 -21.50 -29.29
C ASP A 123 26.71 -21.59 -30.68
N LYS A 124 27.74 -20.78 -30.90
CA LYS A 124 28.55 -20.86 -32.11
C LYS A 124 29.94 -21.38 -31.75
N LEU A 125 30.34 -22.47 -32.42
CA LEU A 125 31.71 -22.96 -32.32
C LEU A 125 32.66 -21.90 -32.88
N LEU A 126 33.61 -21.46 -32.07
CA LEU A 126 34.56 -20.43 -32.44
C LEU A 126 35.82 -21.03 -33.07
N ASN A 127 36.26 -20.41 -34.17
CA ASN A 127 37.57 -20.66 -34.72
C ASN A 127 38.64 -19.97 -33.84
N LYS A 128 39.86 -20.51 -33.81
CA LYS A 128 41.00 -19.96 -33.03
C LYS A 128 41.29 -18.49 -33.38
N ASN A 129 41.04 -18.09 -34.63
CA ASN A 129 41.23 -16.71 -35.07
C ASN A 129 40.16 -15.77 -34.47
N ASP A 130 38.90 -16.19 -34.47
CA ASP A 130 37.80 -15.43 -33.86
C ASP A 130 37.96 -15.34 -32.35
N GLU A 131 38.42 -16.43 -31.71
CA GLU A 131 38.69 -16.45 -30.28
C GLU A 131 39.74 -15.41 -29.86
N LYS A 132 40.83 -15.29 -30.62
CA LYS A 132 41.87 -14.25 -30.40
C LYS A 132 41.36 -12.84 -30.65
N ARG A 133 40.55 -12.65 -31.69
CA ARG A 133 39.98 -11.35 -32.06
C ARG A 133 39.02 -10.87 -30.99
N TRP A 134 38.06 -11.72 -30.62
CA TRP A 134 37.05 -11.42 -29.62
C TRP A 134 37.60 -11.35 -28.20
N ALA A 135 38.83 -11.82 -27.95
CA ALA A 135 39.43 -11.76 -26.60
C ALA A 135 39.77 -10.33 -26.20
N LYS A 136 39.86 -9.44 -27.18
CA LYS A 136 40.13 -8.02 -27.01
C LYS A 136 38.86 -7.18 -26.99
N LEU A 137 37.72 -7.77 -27.36
CA LEU A 137 36.43 -7.09 -27.44
C LEU A 137 35.66 -7.26 -26.15
N ASP A 138 34.86 -6.25 -25.84
CA ASP A 138 33.97 -6.22 -24.69
C ASP A 138 32.61 -5.68 -25.15
N VAL A 139 31.54 -5.97 -24.41
CA VAL A 139 30.22 -5.43 -24.76
C VAL A 139 30.16 -3.97 -24.33
N PHE A 140 30.01 -3.06 -25.29
CA PHE A 140 29.93 -1.61 -25.04
C PHE A 140 31.00 -1.13 -24.04
N ALA A 141 32.27 -1.36 -24.38
CA ALA A 141 33.41 -1.05 -23.50
C ALA A 141 33.39 0.38 -22.96
N ASP A 142 32.89 1.33 -23.76
CA ASP A 142 32.75 2.73 -23.39
C ASP A 142 31.75 2.98 -22.25
N ILE A 143 30.72 2.14 -22.12
CA ILE A 143 29.73 2.21 -21.05
C ILE A 143 30.21 1.42 -19.83
N VAL A 144 30.76 0.23 -20.04
CA VAL A 144 31.15 -0.69 -18.95
C VAL A 144 32.37 -0.18 -18.20
N LYS A 145 33.37 0.36 -18.92
CA LYS A 145 34.65 0.81 -18.35
C LYS A 145 34.67 2.30 -18.01
N ASP A 146 33.50 2.95 -18.02
CA ASP A 146 33.40 4.35 -17.63
C ASP A 146 33.81 4.52 -16.16
N ALA A 147 34.74 5.44 -15.89
CA ALA A 147 35.24 5.75 -14.56
C ALA A 147 34.11 6.13 -13.58
N SER A 148 33.04 6.74 -14.10
CA SER A 148 31.87 7.08 -13.29
C SER A 148 31.26 5.86 -12.60
N ARG A 149 31.42 4.63 -13.14
CA ARG A 149 30.83 3.40 -12.60
C ARG A 149 31.56 2.81 -11.41
N SER A 150 32.72 3.34 -11.06
CA SER A 150 33.44 2.93 -9.86
C SER A 150 32.69 3.26 -8.56
N GLN A 151 31.77 4.22 -8.60
CA GLN A 151 30.92 4.59 -7.49
C GLN A 151 29.47 4.19 -7.78
N GLU A 152 28.85 3.49 -6.82
CA GLU A 152 27.42 3.19 -6.86
C GLU A 152 26.62 4.44 -6.50
N PHE A 153 25.90 5.00 -7.47
CA PHE A 153 24.93 6.07 -7.25
C PHE A 153 23.75 5.90 -8.22
N GLU A 154 22.58 6.45 -7.85
CA GLU A 154 21.40 6.39 -8.72
C GLU A 154 21.60 7.28 -9.96
N ARG A 155 21.72 6.64 -11.13
CA ARG A 155 21.95 7.31 -12.42
C ARG A 155 20.68 7.76 -13.11
N ASN A 156 19.53 7.27 -12.65
CA ASN A 156 18.23 7.63 -13.22
C ASN A 156 17.70 8.91 -12.58
N HIS A 157 18.21 10.06 -13.03
CA HIS A 157 17.87 11.39 -12.50
C HIS A 157 16.41 11.84 -12.73
N ASN A 158 15.53 10.97 -13.24
CA ASN A 158 14.09 11.24 -13.35
C ASN A 158 13.40 11.24 -11.99
N VAL A 159 14.00 10.65 -10.97
CA VAL A 159 13.63 10.89 -9.57
C VAL A 159 14.56 11.99 -9.07
N LYS A 160 14.17 13.24 -9.28
CA LYS A 160 14.72 14.29 -8.40
C LYS A 160 14.26 13.93 -6.98
N GLU A 161 15.15 13.98 -6.01
CA GLU A 161 14.75 14.24 -4.62
C GLU A 161 14.21 15.68 -4.54
N GLU A 162 13.15 15.98 -5.28
CA GLU A 162 12.26 17.05 -4.91
C GLU A 162 11.50 16.48 -3.72
N GLU A 163 11.75 17.00 -2.51
CA GLU A 163 10.80 16.86 -1.41
C GLU A 163 9.43 17.15 -2.02
N ARG A 164 8.56 16.14 -2.05
CA ARG A 164 7.23 16.31 -2.65
C ARG A 164 6.67 17.57 -2.01
N TYR A 165 6.39 18.59 -2.80
CA TYR A 165 5.70 19.76 -2.30
C TYR A 165 4.33 19.28 -1.84
N PHE A 166 4.24 18.96 -0.56
CA PHE A 166 2.98 18.87 0.12
C PHE A 166 2.58 20.34 0.28
N PRO A 167 1.53 20.82 -0.40
CA PRO A 167 1.00 22.12 -0.05
C PRO A 167 0.75 22.09 1.45
N GLU A 168 1.20 23.15 2.15
CA GLU A 168 0.87 23.31 3.56
C GLU A 168 -0.62 22.99 3.72
N LYS A 169 -0.95 22.12 4.70
CA LYS A 169 -2.32 21.72 4.96
C LYS A 169 -3.14 22.99 4.94
N ARG A 170 -4.07 23.11 3.98
CA ARG A 170 -4.96 24.28 3.88
C ARG A 170 -5.87 24.27 5.09
N VAL A 171 -5.35 24.69 6.22
CA VAL A 171 -6.12 25.16 7.34
C VAL A 171 -6.87 26.36 6.79
N ASN A 172 -8.20 26.37 6.92
CA ASN A 172 -9.12 27.43 6.48
C ASN A 172 -9.77 27.27 5.09
N LEU A 173 -9.87 26.06 4.51
CA LEU A 173 -10.80 25.82 3.38
C LEU A 173 -12.28 25.88 3.79
N ILE A 174 -12.54 25.70 5.09
CA ILE A 174 -13.83 25.96 5.70
C ILE A 174 -13.54 27.07 6.70
N ASP A 175 -14.11 28.25 6.48
CA ASP A 175 -14.05 29.33 7.46
C ASP A 175 -14.71 28.77 8.73
N ARG A 176 -13.90 28.49 9.75
CA ARG A 176 -14.37 27.79 10.95
C ARG A 176 -15.48 28.58 11.66
N LYS A 177 -15.54 29.90 11.41
CA LYS A 177 -16.58 30.83 11.84
C LYS A 177 -17.95 30.59 11.18
N LEU A 178 -18.00 30.08 9.95
CA LEU A 178 -19.26 29.75 9.25
C LEU A 178 -19.91 28.46 9.77
N TYR A 179 -19.16 27.67 10.55
CA TYR A 179 -19.61 26.39 11.16
C TYR A 179 -19.47 26.38 12.69
N GLU A 180 -19.21 27.53 13.32
CA GLU A 180 -19.58 27.72 14.73
C GLU A 180 -21.10 27.80 14.76
N GLY A 181 -21.73 26.61 14.78
CA GLY A 181 -23.16 26.51 15.02
C GLY A 181 -23.48 27.27 16.30
N SER A 182 -24.54 28.08 16.23
CA SER A 182 -25.05 28.93 17.32
C SER A 182 -24.75 28.27 18.66
N THR A 183 -23.85 28.88 19.44
CA THR A 183 -23.68 28.45 20.82
C THR A 183 -25.07 28.49 21.45
N PHE A 184 -25.48 27.44 22.16
CA PHE A 184 -26.84 27.33 22.74
C PHE A 184 -27.25 28.52 23.63
N ILE A 185 -26.32 29.44 23.89
CA ILE A 185 -26.46 30.65 24.69
C ILE A 185 -25.87 31.83 23.89
N ASP A 186 -26.35 32.03 22.66
CA ASP A 186 -26.07 33.27 21.93
C ASP A 186 -26.95 34.40 22.48
N PRO A 187 -26.37 35.50 23.00
CA PRO A 187 -27.13 36.57 23.61
C PRO A 187 -28.06 37.28 22.63
N GLU A 188 -27.73 37.31 21.32
CA GLU A 188 -28.61 37.82 20.27
C GLU A 188 -29.86 36.95 20.09
N LEU A 189 -29.72 35.62 20.15
CA LEU A 189 -30.84 34.68 19.98
C LEU A 189 -31.82 34.72 21.16
N ILE A 190 -31.30 35.04 22.36
CA ILE A 190 -32.08 35.30 23.58
C ILE A 190 -32.83 36.63 23.47
N TYR A 191 -32.19 37.66 22.90
CA TYR A 191 -32.80 38.98 22.73
C TYR A 191 -33.93 38.95 21.70
N ASP A 192 -33.72 38.29 20.56
CA ASP A 192 -34.73 38.21 19.49
C ASP A 192 -35.93 37.32 19.86
N ASN A 193 -35.76 36.40 20.80
CA ASN A 193 -36.78 35.45 21.23
C ASN A 193 -37.12 35.54 22.73
N GLU A 194 -37.05 36.74 23.31
CA GLU A 194 -37.25 36.98 24.74
C GLU A 194 -38.56 36.35 25.27
N LEU A 195 -39.66 36.49 24.52
CA LEU A 195 -40.96 35.93 24.90
C LEU A 195 -40.95 34.40 24.96
N LEU A 196 -40.26 33.75 24.03
CA LEU A 196 -40.20 32.29 23.93
C LEU A 196 -39.30 31.72 25.03
N VAL A 197 -38.15 32.35 25.27
CA VAL A 197 -37.24 31.98 26.37
C VAL A 197 -37.94 32.15 27.72
N LEU A 198 -38.63 33.27 27.94
CA LEU A 198 -39.39 33.50 29.18
C LEU A 198 -40.51 32.47 29.36
N GLY A 199 -41.19 32.08 28.27
CA GLY A 199 -42.18 31.00 28.28
C GLY A 199 -41.59 29.65 28.68
N VAL A 200 -40.44 29.26 28.11
CA VAL A 200 -39.76 28.00 28.45
C VAL A 200 -39.30 28.00 29.90
N VAL A 201 -38.70 29.10 30.38
CA VAL A 201 -38.27 29.23 31.79
C VAL A 201 -39.46 29.10 32.75
N LEU A 202 -40.59 29.71 32.42
CA LEU A 202 -41.80 29.63 33.24
C LEU A 202 -42.37 28.21 33.30
N VAL A 203 -42.41 27.49 32.17
CA VAL A 203 -42.85 26.09 32.14
C VAL A 203 -41.92 25.20 32.96
N VAL A 204 -40.60 25.38 32.85
CA VAL A 204 -39.61 24.64 33.63
C VAL A 204 -39.78 24.94 35.13
N ALA A 205 -39.96 26.19 35.52
CA ALA A 205 -40.19 26.58 36.90
C ALA A 205 -41.47 25.94 37.47
N LEU A 206 -42.57 25.94 36.71
CA LEU A 206 -43.82 25.29 37.11
C LEU A 206 -43.64 23.79 37.29
N LEU A 207 -42.89 23.12 36.41
CA LEU A 207 -42.60 21.69 36.53
C LEU A 207 -41.77 21.37 37.78
N VAL A 208 -40.77 22.20 38.10
CA VAL A 208 -39.96 22.04 39.33
C VAL A 208 -40.80 22.24 40.59
N VAL A 209 -41.66 23.26 40.61
CA VAL A 209 -42.59 23.48 41.73
C VAL A 209 -43.56 22.31 41.87
N TYR A 210 -44.10 21.82 40.76
CA TYR A 210 -44.99 20.65 40.77
C TYR A 210 -44.29 19.39 41.29
N GLN A 211 -43.07 19.10 40.82
CA GLN A 211 -42.28 17.95 41.29
C GLN A 211 -41.92 18.06 42.76
N SER A 212 -41.56 19.25 43.25
CA SER A 212 -41.25 19.47 44.67
C SER A 212 -42.48 19.26 45.57
N ILE A 213 -43.68 19.66 45.13
CA ILE A 213 -44.93 19.38 45.86
C ILE A 213 -45.21 17.86 45.90
N LEU A 214 -45.05 17.15 44.78
CA LEU A 214 -45.20 15.69 44.74
C LEU A 214 -44.19 14.99 45.67
N PHE A 215 -42.95 15.45 45.66
CA PHE A 215 -41.89 14.93 46.52
C PHE A 215 -42.19 15.18 48.00
N LEU A 216 -42.69 16.37 48.36
CA LEU A 216 -43.13 16.68 49.72
C LEU A 216 -44.33 15.81 50.15
N LYS A 217 -45.32 15.59 49.29
CA LYS A 217 -46.44 14.67 49.56
C LYS A 217 -45.95 13.24 49.79
N TRP A 218 -45.00 12.78 48.98
CA TRP A 218 -44.37 11.48 49.14
C TRP A 218 -43.61 11.37 50.48
N ILE A 219 -42.82 12.38 50.85
CA ILE A 219 -42.14 12.43 52.15
C ILE A 219 -43.13 12.36 53.30
N VAL A 220 -44.17 13.19 53.30
CA VAL A 220 -45.17 13.24 54.38
C VAL A 220 -45.89 11.89 54.52
N THR A 221 -46.35 11.30 53.41
CA THR A 221 -47.00 9.98 53.44
C THR A 221 -46.06 8.87 53.90
N SER A 222 -44.78 8.91 53.52
CA SER A 222 -43.78 7.94 54.00
C SER A 222 -43.51 8.06 55.52
N LEU A 223 -43.48 9.28 56.06
CA LEU A 223 -43.26 9.53 57.49
C LEU A 223 -44.48 9.11 58.33
N PHE A 224 -45.71 9.33 57.83
CA PHE A 224 -46.92 8.85 58.50
C PHE A 224 -47.09 7.32 58.41
N ALA A 225 -46.69 6.70 57.29
CA ALA A 225 -46.65 5.23 57.16
C ALA A 225 -45.60 4.59 58.10
N ALA A 226 -44.43 5.22 58.25
CA ALA A 226 -43.39 4.78 59.18
C ALA A 226 -43.81 4.88 60.67
N LYS A 227 -44.61 5.90 61.02
CA LYS A 227 -45.15 6.06 62.38
C LYS A 227 -46.28 5.06 62.71
N SER A 228 -46.99 4.56 61.69
CA SER A 228 -48.01 3.50 61.83
C SER A 228 -47.40 2.13 62.11
N GLN A 229 -46.28 1.77 61.46
CA GLN A 229 -45.62 0.48 61.70
C GLN A 229 -44.87 0.40 63.05
N SER A 230 -44.39 1.53 63.59
CA SER A 230 -43.75 1.60 64.92
C SER A 230 -44.69 1.24 66.09
N LYS A 231 -46.01 1.43 65.96
CA LYS A 231 -47.00 1.03 66.98
C LYS A 231 -47.41 -0.45 66.93
N GLN A 232 -47.17 -1.17 65.82
CA GLN A 232 -47.49 -2.60 65.74
C GLN A 232 -46.33 -3.51 66.23
N THR A 233 -45.08 -3.08 66.10
CA THR A 233 -43.93 -3.87 66.59
C THR A 233 -43.79 -3.85 68.11
N THR A 234 -44.35 -2.87 68.83
CA THR A 234 -44.30 -2.81 70.30
C THR A 234 -45.39 -3.64 71.00
N LEU A 235 -46.48 -4.02 70.31
CA LEU A 235 -47.53 -4.90 70.87
C LEU A 235 -47.23 -6.40 70.65
N LYS A 236 -46.52 -6.80 69.59
CA LYS A 236 -46.14 -8.20 69.35
C LYS A 236 -45.03 -8.71 70.28
N THR A 237 -44.16 -7.85 70.80
CA THR A 237 -43.08 -8.27 71.72
C THR A 237 -43.57 -8.50 73.16
N LYS A 238 -44.75 -7.99 73.53
CA LYS A 238 -45.38 -8.32 74.83
C LYS A 238 -46.08 -9.69 74.81
N SER A 239 -46.78 -10.02 73.73
CA SER A 239 -47.45 -11.34 73.57
C SER A 239 -46.47 -12.53 73.48
N SER A 240 -45.24 -12.34 72.99
CA SER A 240 -44.26 -13.44 72.90
C SER A 240 -43.51 -13.70 74.22
N LYS A 241 -43.54 -12.79 75.20
CA LYS A 241 -42.93 -13.02 76.52
C LYS A 241 -43.85 -13.78 77.47
N ASP A 242 -45.16 -13.51 77.41
CA ASP A 242 -46.14 -14.17 78.28
C ASP A 242 -46.38 -15.66 77.89
N ASN A 243 -46.13 -16.05 76.63
CA ASN A 243 -46.24 -17.46 76.19
C ASN A 243 -45.00 -18.33 76.46
N LYS A 244 -43.87 -17.75 76.91
CA LYS A 244 -42.66 -18.52 77.25
C LYS A 244 -42.55 -18.89 78.73
N GLU A 245 -43.34 -18.26 79.60
CA GLU A 245 -43.44 -18.67 81.01
C GLU A 245 -44.49 -19.79 81.22
N ALA A 246 -45.56 -19.85 80.42
CA ALA A 246 -46.58 -20.90 80.54
C ALA A 246 -46.14 -22.31 80.08
N LEU A 247 -45.02 -22.45 79.35
CA LEU A 247 -44.56 -23.73 78.80
C LEU A 247 -43.45 -24.42 79.63
N LYS A 248 -43.01 -23.82 80.75
CA LYS A 248 -42.02 -24.45 81.64
C LYS A 248 -42.61 -25.24 82.80
N ASP A 249 -43.88 -25.02 83.15
CA ASP A 249 -44.53 -25.74 84.26
C ASP A 249 -45.23 -27.06 83.86
N THR A 250 -45.37 -27.35 82.57
CA THR A 250 -46.04 -28.58 82.08
C THR A 250 -45.10 -29.74 81.71
N LYS A 251 -43.78 -29.61 81.95
CA LYS A 251 -42.80 -30.72 81.80
C LYS A 251 -42.44 -31.42 83.13
N LYS A 252 -43.26 -31.25 84.17
CA LYS A 252 -43.29 -32.03 85.42
C LYS A 252 -44.61 -32.82 85.54
N SER A 253 -44.90 -33.74 84.63
CA SER A 253 -45.80 -34.89 84.90
C SER A 253 -45.85 -35.81 83.68
N LYS A 254 -44.89 -36.73 83.59
CA LYS A 254 -45.04 -38.08 83.04
C LYS A 254 -43.80 -38.89 83.37
#